data_AF-Q9ZWT9-F1
#
_entry.id   AF-Q9ZWT9-F1
#
_cell.length_a   1.000
_cell.length_b   1.000
_cell.length_c   1.000
_cell.angle_alpha   90.00
_cell.angle_beta   90.00
_cell.angle_gamma   90.00
#
_symmetry.space_group_name_H-M   'P 1'
#
loop_
_entity.id
_entity.type
_entity.pdbx_description
1 polymer ?
#
loop_
_entity_poly.entity_id
_entity_poly.type
_entity_poly.pdbx_seq_one_letter_code
_entity_poly.pdbx_strand_id
1 'polypeptide(L)'
;MEVISTNTNGSTIFKSGAIPMNGHQNGTSKHQNGHKNGTSEEQNGTISHDNGNELLGNSNCIKPGWFSEFSALWPGEAFSLKVEKLLFQGKSDYQDVMLFESATYGKVLTLDGAIQHTENGGFPYTEMIVHLPLGSIPNPKKVLIIGGGIGFTLFEMLRYPTIEKIDIVEIDDVVVDVSRKFFPYLAANFNDPRVTLVLGDGAAFVKAAQAEYYDAIIVDSSDPIGPAKDLFERPFFEAVAKALRPGGVVCTQAESIWLHMHIIKQIIANCRQVFKGSVNYAWTTVPTYPTGVIGYMLCSTEGPEIDFKNPVNPIDKETAQVKSKLAPLKFYNSDIHKAAFILPSFARSMIES
;
A
#
# COMPACT_ATOMS: atom_id res chain seq x y z
N MET A 1 -42.71 20.37 2.90
CA MET A 1 -42.82 21.44 1.87
C MET A 1 -42.12 20.94 0.63
N GLU A 2 -42.72 21.24 -0.52
CA GLU A 2 -42.64 20.52 -1.79
C GLU A 2 -41.27 20.43 -2.47
N VAL A 3 -41.16 19.36 -3.24
CA VAL A 3 -40.22 19.06 -4.32
C VAL A 3 -40.27 20.15 -5.40
N ILE A 4 -39.11 20.64 -5.85
CA ILE A 4 -38.96 21.15 -7.23
C ILE A 4 -37.65 20.59 -7.82
N SER A 5 -37.84 19.65 -8.72
CA SER A 5 -36.89 19.15 -9.71
C SER A 5 -36.90 20.11 -10.91
N THR A 6 -35.74 20.44 -11.46
CA THR A 6 -35.61 20.91 -12.84
C THR A 6 -34.39 20.28 -13.50
N ASN A 7 -34.65 19.27 -14.32
CA ASN A 7 -33.80 18.83 -15.42
C ASN A 7 -33.76 19.91 -16.51
N THR A 8 -32.57 20.23 -17.01
CA THR A 8 -32.42 20.76 -18.38
C THR A 8 -31.18 20.16 -19.04
N ASN A 9 -31.46 19.29 -20.02
CA ASN A 9 -30.53 18.89 -21.07
C ASN A 9 -30.19 20.12 -21.94
N GLY A 10 -28.91 20.29 -22.25
CA GLY A 10 -28.43 21.30 -23.20
C GLY A 10 -27.12 20.85 -23.82
N SER A 11 -27.21 20.05 -24.88
CA SER A 11 -26.10 19.75 -25.77
C SER A 11 -25.79 20.98 -26.63
N THR A 12 -24.51 21.38 -26.72
CA THR A 12 -24.07 22.27 -27.80
C THR A 12 -22.68 21.89 -28.27
N ILE A 13 -22.65 21.50 -29.53
CA ILE A 13 -21.52 21.16 -30.37
C ILE A 13 -20.73 22.44 -30.65
N PHE A 14 -19.41 22.43 -30.44
CA PHE A 14 -18.51 23.39 -31.09
C PHE A 14 -17.41 22.68 -31.87
N LYS A 15 -17.31 23.11 -33.13
CA LYS A 15 -16.51 22.58 -34.22
C LYS A 15 -15.03 22.91 -34.05
N SER A 16 -14.22 21.98 -34.54
CA SER A 16 -12.80 22.13 -34.84
C SER A 16 -12.53 23.25 -35.85
N GLY A 17 -11.49 24.04 -35.58
CA GLY A 17 -10.91 25.01 -36.51
C GLY A 17 -9.40 24.89 -36.49
N ALA A 18 -8.84 24.32 -37.57
CA ALA A 18 -7.41 24.27 -37.84
C ALA A 18 -6.94 25.61 -38.45
N ILE A 19 -5.75 26.07 -38.07
CA ILE A 19 -5.03 27.19 -38.71
C ILE A 19 -3.56 26.75 -38.92
N PRO A 20 -2.93 27.09 -40.07
CA PRO A 20 -1.88 26.26 -40.68
C PRO A 20 -0.44 26.64 -40.33
N MET A 21 0.44 25.71 -40.66
CA MET A 21 1.90 25.83 -40.72
C MET A 21 2.36 26.93 -41.67
N ASN A 22 3.32 27.75 -41.22
CA ASN A 22 4.21 28.51 -42.08
C ASN A 22 5.61 27.93 -41.98
N GLY A 23 6.13 27.49 -43.13
CA GLY A 23 7.52 27.11 -43.32
C GLY A 23 8.41 28.33 -43.54
N HIS A 24 9.69 28.19 -43.17
CA HIS A 24 10.76 28.90 -43.82
C HIS A 24 11.97 27.97 -44.00
N GLN A 25 12.41 27.90 -45.26
CA GLN A 25 13.61 27.24 -45.74
C GLN A 25 14.86 28.12 -45.60
N ASN A 26 15.99 27.41 -45.62
CA ASN A 26 17.30 27.76 -46.17
C ASN A 26 18.36 28.41 -45.26
N GLY A 27 19.53 27.75 -45.25
CA GLY A 27 20.79 28.28 -44.73
C GLY A 27 21.89 27.22 -44.62
N THR A 28 22.33 26.67 -45.75
CA THR A 28 23.54 25.86 -45.87
C THR A 28 24.80 26.71 -45.65
N SER A 29 25.73 26.26 -44.80
CA SER A 29 27.16 26.57 -44.95
C SER A 29 28.03 25.57 -44.17
N LYS A 30 28.91 24.89 -44.91
CA LYS A 30 30.06 24.15 -44.39
C LYS A 30 31.22 25.13 -44.24
N HIS A 31 31.93 25.11 -43.12
CA HIS A 31 33.37 25.42 -43.11
C HIS A 31 34.10 24.69 -41.95
N GLN A 32 35.30 24.23 -42.28
CA GLN A 32 36.19 23.37 -41.51
C GLN A 32 37.01 24.13 -40.45
N ASN A 33 37.38 23.37 -39.41
CA ASN A 33 38.61 23.36 -38.59
C ASN A 33 39.30 24.66 -38.12
N GLY A 34 39.49 24.73 -36.79
CA GLY A 34 40.56 25.50 -36.15
C GLY A 34 40.62 25.27 -34.64
N HIS A 35 41.59 24.47 -34.17
CA HIS A 35 41.97 24.32 -32.77
C HIS A 35 42.30 25.67 -32.10
N LYS A 36 41.91 25.84 -30.82
CA LYS A 36 42.74 26.44 -29.74
C LYS A 36 42.12 26.27 -28.34
N ASN A 37 43.04 26.22 -27.38
CA ASN A 37 42.94 25.83 -25.96
C ASN A 37 42.10 26.73 -25.02
N GLY A 38 41.80 26.16 -23.84
CA GLY A 38 41.32 26.83 -22.61
C GLY A 38 39.81 26.69 -22.45
N THR A 39 39.21 26.33 -21.32
CA THR A 39 39.58 26.43 -19.91
C THR A 39 38.62 25.54 -19.10
N SER A 40 39.07 25.11 -17.92
CA SER A 40 38.31 24.39 -16.90
C SER A 40 36.99 25.08 -16.55
N GLU A 41 35.88 24.37 -16.74
CA GLU A 41 34.63 24.58 -16.00
C GLU A 41 34.25 23.24 -15.36
N GLU A 42 34.32 23.19 -14.04
CA GLU A 42 33.72 22.12 -13.23
C GLU A 42 32.21 22.16 -13.43
N GLN A 43 31.72 21.39 -14.40
CA GLN A 43 30.33 20.97 -14.40
C GLN A 43 30.21 19.83 -13.41
N ASN A 44 29.60 20.12 -12.27
CA ASN A 44 29.10 19.15 -11.32
C ASN A 44 27.91 18.40 -11.97
N GLY A 45 28.21 17.62 -13.00
CA GLY A 45 27.27 16.79 -13.71
C GLY A 45 27.13 15.49 -12.94
N THR A 46 25.94 15.23 -12.41
CA THR A 46 25.53 13.90 -12.04
C THR A 46 25.66 13.04 -13.30
N ILE A 47 26.73 12.27 -13.42
CA ILE A 47 26.94 11.36 -14.55
C ILE A 47 25.86 10.29 -14.41
N SER A 48 24.76 10.42 -15.16
CA SER A 48 23.82 9.32 -15.34
C SER A 48 24.53 8.29 -16.21
N HIS A 49 25.05 7.24 -15.59
CA HIS A 49 25.59 6.08 -16.30
C HIS A 49 24.43 5.27 -16.92
N ASP A 50 23.65 5.85 -17.82
CA ASP A 50 22.66 5.11 -18.63
C ASP A 50 23.31 4.53 -19.88
N ASN A 51 24.42 3.81 -19.68
CA ASN A 51 25.11 3.09 -20.75
C ASN A 51 24.38 1.78 -21.08
N GLY A 52 23.29 1.44 -20.37
CA GLY A 52 22.58 0.17 -20.49
C GLY A 52 22.05 -0.07 -21.91
N ASN A 53 21.50 0.96 -22.56
CA ASN A 53 21.02 0.87 -23.94
C ASN A 53 22.15 0.60 -24.96
N GLU A 54 23.34 1.20 -24.76
CA GLU A 54 24.51 0.95 -25.62
C GLU A 54 25.12 -0.43 -25.37
N LEU A 55 25.11 -0.91 -24.11
CA LEU A 55 25.71 -2.18 -23.71
C LEU A 55 24.85 -3.39 -24.06
N LEU A 56 23.52 -3.27 -24.02
CA LEU A 56 22.60 -4.41 -24.14
C LEU A 56 22.06 -4.63 -25.56
N GLY A 57 22.10 -3.62 -26.44
CA GLY A 57 21.57 -3.73 -27.81
C GLY A 57 20.10 -4.16 -27.84
N ASN A 58 19.77 -5.19 -28.64
CA ASN A 58 18.40 -5.76 -28.71
C ASN A 58 18.12 -6.85 -27.64
N SER A 59 19.00 -7.01 -26.65
CA SER A 59 18.88 -8.06 -25.64
C SER A 59 17.80 -7.71 -24.60
N ASN A 60 16.72 -8.49 -24.53
CA ASN A 60 15.69 -8.48 -23.46
C ASN A 60 15.31 -7.11 -22.85
N CYS A 61 15.19 -6.07 -23.69
CA CYS A 61 14.65 -4.77 -23.26
C CYS A 61 13.14 -4.87 -22.97
N ILE A 62 12.62 -3.93 -22.16
CA ILE A 62 11.19 -3.88 -21.80
C ILE A 62 10.36 -3.79 -23.09
N LYS A 63 9.51 -4.79 -23.32
CA LYS A 63 8.70 -4.88 -24.53
C LYS A 63 7.44 -4.01 -24.41
N PRO A 64 6.90 -3.51 -25.53
CA PRO A 64 5.61 -2.82 -25.52
C PRO A 64 4.48 -3.64 -24.85
N GLY A 65 3.61 -2.92 -24.13
CA GLY A 65 2.46 -3.50 -23.42
C GLY A 65 2.83 -4.26 -22.13
N TRP A 66 3.97 -3.93 -21.52
CA TRP A 66 4.30 -4.30 -20.15
C TRP A 66 4.23 -3.04 -19.28
N PHE A 67 3.68 -3.19 -18.09
CA PHE A 67 3.81 -2.22 -17.02
C PHE A 67 5.06 -2.59 -16.22
N SER A 68 5.87 -1.59 -15.87
CA SER A 68 7.07 -1.76 -15.06
C SER A 68 7.01 -0.79 -13.89
N GLU A 69 7.09 -1.32 -12.67
CA GLU A 69 7.03 -0.57 -11.43
C GLU A 69 8.40 0.04 -11.12
N PHE A 70 8.50 1.36 -11.21
CA PHE A 70 9.72 2.12 -10.91
C PHE A 70 9.49 3.04 -9.71
N SER A 71 10.49 3.13 -8.83
CA SER A 71 10.49 4.11 -7.73
C SER A 71 11.92 4.46 -7.33
N ALA A 72 12.08 5.62 -6.71
CA ALA A 72 13.32 6.00 -6.06
C ALA A 72 13.62 5.15 -4.81
N LEU A 73 12.63 4.42 -4.27
CA LEU A 73 12.80 3.52 -3.13
C LEU A 73 13.54 2.22 -3.50
N TRP A 74 13.42 1.75 -4.76
CA TRP A 74 14.11 0.56 -5.27
C TRP A 74 14.93 0.89 -6.53
N PRO A 75 16.00 1.69 -6.41
CA PRO A 75 16.76 2.14 -7.56
C PRO A 75 17.47 0.98 -8.26
N GLY A 76 17.39 0.95 -9.59
CA GLY A 76 18.10 -0.03 -10.42
C GLY A 76 17.38 -1.38 -10.58
N GLU A 77 16.18 -1.54 -10.02
CA GLU A 77 15.32 -2.70 -10.22
C GLU A 77 13.87 -2.30 -10.53
N ALA A 78 13.12 -3.19 -11.17
CA ALA A 78 11.70 -3.00 -11.47
C ALA A 78 11.01 -4.34 -11.65
N PHE A 79 9.82 -4.50 -11.05
CA PHE A 79 8.94 -5.63 -11.33
C PHE A 79 8.04 -5.30 -12.53
N SER A 80 7.86 -6.25 -13.45
CA SER A 80 7.10 -6.00 -14.68
C SER A 80 5.97 -7.00 -14.88
N LEU A 81 4.79 -6.48 -15.22
CA LEU A 81 3.59 -7.26 -15.51
C LEU A 81 3.09 -6.99 -16.93
N LYS A 82 2.77 -8.05 -17.66
CA LYS A 82 2.14 -7.92 -18.98
C LYS A 82 0.73 -7.37 -18.81
N VAL A 83 0.45 -6.24 -19.45
CA VAL A 83 -0.88 -5.61 -19.45
C VAL A 83 -1.72 -6.24 -20.56
N GLU A 84 -2.91 -6.73 -20.22
CA GLU A 84 -3.93 -7.15 -21.18
C GLU A 84 -4.90 -6.01 -21.51
N LYS A 85 -5.36 -5.30 -20.48
CA LYS A 85 -6.38 -4.26 -20.65
C LYS A 85 -6.26 -3.18 -19.58
N LEU A 86 -6.21 -1.92 -20.01
CA LEU A 86 -6.37 -0.79 -19.10
C LEU A 86 -7.86 -0.65 -18.73
N LEU A 87 -8.16 -0.71 -17.44
CA LEU A 87 -9.54 -0.63 -16.92
C LEU A 87 -9.87 0.79 -16.43
N PHE A 88 -8.91 1.44 -15.80
CA PHE A 88 -9.02 2.81 -15.31
C PHE A 88 -7.64 3.46 -15.26
N GLN A 89 -7.59 4.76 -15.57
CA GLN A 89 -6.44 5.62 -15.29
C GLN A 89 -6.97 7.02 -15.03
N GLY A 90 -6.55 7.62 -13.92
CA GLY A 90 -6.95 8.95 -13.51
C GLY A 90 -6.01 9.52 -12.48
N LYS A 91 -6.25 10.78 -12.10
CA LYS A 91 -5.52 11.49 -11.04
C LYS A 91 -6.56 12.01 -10.06
N SER A 92 -6.41 11.67 -8.78
CA SER A 92 -7.21 12.25 -7.69
C SER A 92 -6.54 13.52 -7.15
N ASP A 93 -7.11 14.11 -6.12
CA ASP A 93 -6.46 15.21 -5.39
C ASP A 93 -5.20 14.75 -4.62
N TYR A 94 -4.98 13.43 -4.52
CA TYR A 94 -3.90 12.84 -3.71
C TYR A 94 -2.82 12.15 -4.55
N GLN A 95 -3.20 11.41 -5.58
CA GLN A 95 -2.29 10.50 -6.29
C GLN A 95 -2.78 10.14 -7.71
N ASP A 96 -1.86 9.60 -8.52
CA ASP A 96 -2.20 8.97 -9.80
C ASP A 96 -2.73 7.55 -9.54
N VAL A 97 -3.95 7.26 -10.00
CA VAL A 97 -4.64 5.98 -9.78
C VAL A 97 -4.77 5.25 -11.10
N MET A 98 -4.27 4.02 -11.17
CA MET A 98 -4.42 3.18 -12.35
C MET A 98 -4.83 1.76 -11.98
N LEU A 99 -5.76 1.21 -12.75
CA LEU A 99 -6.21 -0.17 -12.66
C LEU A 99 -6.10 -0.82 -14.04
N PHE A 100 -5.43 -1.96 -14.12
CA PHE A 100 -5.37 -2.75 -15.35
C PHE A 100 -5.55 -4.23 -15.07
N GLU A 101 -6.01 -4.96 -16.08
CA GLU A 101 -5.99 -6.42 -16.11
C GLU A 101 -4.64 -6.88 -16.66
N SER A 102 -3.95 -7.71 -15.87
CA SER A 102 -2.68 -8.32 -16.24
C SER A 102 -2.88 -9.73 -16.77
N ALA A 103 -1.93 -10.22 -17.55
CA ALA A 103 -2.03 -11.53 -18.19
C ALA A 103 -2.10 -12.71 -17.21
N THR A 104 -1.52 -12.59 -16.02
CA THR A 104 -1.39 -13.71 -15.07
C THR A 104 -1.75 -13.37 -13.63
N TYR A 105 -1.84 -12.10 -13.26
CA TYR A 105 -2.09 -11.65 -11.88
C TYR A 105 -3.51 -11.10 -11.66
N GLY A 106 -4.38 -11.17 -12.67
CA GLY A 106 -5.74 -10.60 -12.63
C GLY A 106 -5.69 -9.07 -12.64
N LYS A 107 -6.63 -8.42 -11.95
CA LYS A 107 -6.62 -6.95 -11.82
C LYS A 107 -5.50 -6.49 -10.91
N VAL A 108 -4.82 -5.43 -11.34
CA VAL A 108 -3.67 -4.80 -10.67
C VAL A 108 -4.01 -3.34 -10.40
N LEU A 109 -4.03 -2.97 -9.13
CA LEU A 109 -4.13 -1.58 -8.70
C LEU A 109 -2.73 -1.01 -8.51
N THR A 110 -2.51 0.17 -9.08
CA THR A 110 -1.31 0.96 -8.84
C THR A 110 -1.67 2.38 -8.39
N LEU A 111 -0.91 2.91 -7.45
CA LEU A 111 -1.00 4.28 -6.97
C LEU A 111 0.38 4.93 -7.11
N ASP A 112 0.44 6.10 -7.75
CA ASP A 112 1.70 6.79 -8.10
C ASP A 112 2.74 5.89 -8.79
N GLY A 113 2.27 4.90 -9.55
CA GLY A 113 3.11 3.93 -10.26
C GLY A 113 3.61 2.75 -9.41
N ALA A 114 3.31 2.70 -8.11
CA ALA A 114 3.59 1.56 -7.24
C ALA A 114 2.40 0.59 -7.20
N ILE A 115 2.66 -0.71 -7.35
CA ILE A 115 1.68 -1.80 -7.26
C ILE A 115 1.20 -1.92 -5.82
N GLN A 116 -0.08 -1.61 -5.60
CA GLN A 116 -0.69 -1.72 -4.28
C GLN A 116 -1.26 -3.12 -4.04
N HIS A 117 -1.90 -3.70 -5.05
CA HIS A 117 -2.50 -5.03 -4.93
C HIS A 117 -2.68 -5.71 -6.27
N THR A 118 -2.59 -7.05 -6.27
CA THR A 118 -2.93 -7.89 -7.41
C THR A 118 -3.94 -8.97 -7.01
N GLU A 119 -4.99 -9.15 -7.81
CA GLU A 119 -6.11 -10.06 -7.48
C GLU A 119 -5.67 -11.51 -7.24
N ASN A 120 -4.65 -11.98 -7.96
CA ASN A 120 -4.11 -13.34 -7.83
C ASN A 120 -2.77 -13.44 -7.10
N GLY A 121 -2.28 -12.37 -6.48
CA GLY A 121 -0.96 -12.35 -5.84
C GLY A 121 -0.87 -11.56 -4.53
N GLY A 122 -1.87 -10.74 -4.20
CA GLY A 122 -1.87 -9.89 -3.01
C GLY A 122 -2.44 -10.55 -1.75
N PHE A 123 -3.01 -11.76 -1.84
CA PHE A 123 -3.59 -12.45 -0.69
C PHE A 123 -2.59 -12.74 0.46
N PRO A 124 -1.28 -13.00 0.24
CA PRO A 124 -0.35 -13.13 1.35
C PRO A 124 -0.25 -11.84 2.16
N TYR A 125 -0.32 -10.67 1.51
CA TYR A 125 -0.27 -9.40 2.22
C TYR A 125 -1.49 -9.20 3.11
N THR A 126 -2.67 -9.36 2.54
CA THR A 126 -3.94 -9.04 3.21
C THR A 126 -4.28 -10.02 4.32
N GLU A 127 -4.03 -11.32 4.11
CA GLU A 127 -4.23 -12.31 5.17
C GLU A 127 -3.25 -12.06 6.33
N MET A 128 -1.98 -11.76 6.05
CA MET A 128 -0.98 -11.56 7.11
C MET A 128 -1.20 -10.26 7.89
N ILE A 129 -1.45 -9.13 7.21
CA ILE A 129 -1.60 -7.83 7.90
C ILE A 129 -2.82 -7.82 8.85
N VAL A 130 -3.85 -8.62 8.54
CA VAL A 130 -5.06 -8.78 9.37
C VAL A 130 -4.90 -9.85 10.43
N HIS A 131 -4.42 -11.03 10.07
CA HIS A 131 -4.45 -12.18 10.99
C HIS A 131 -3.27 -12.22 11.96
N LEU A 132 -2.16 -11.54 11.66
CA LEU A 132 -1.09 -11.35 12.65
C LEU A 132 -1.61 -10.62 13.90
N PRO A 133 -2.13 -9.38 13.84
CA PRO A 133 -2.60 -8.69 15.04
C PRO A 133 -3.85 -9.35 15.66
N LEU A 134 -4.86 -9.69 14.85
CA LEU A 134 -6.13 -10.22 15.37
C LEU A 134 -6.02 -11.66 15.88
N GLY A 135 -5.05 -12.42 15.39
CA GLY A 135 -4.71 -13.75 15.91
C GLY A 135 -3.98 -13.69 17.26
N SER A 136 -3.37 -12.56 17.61
CA SER A 136 -2.60 -12.37 18.85
C SER A 136 -3.43 -11.81 20.02
N ILE A 137 -4.70 -11.46 19.81
CA ILE A 137 -5.60 -10.99 20.88
C ILE A 137 -6.89 -11.81 20.97
N PRO A 138 -7.43 -12.04 22.18
CA PRO A 138 -8.70 -12.74 22.34
C PRO A 138 -9.87 -11.83 21.98
N ASN A 139 -10.84 -12.37 21.22
CA ASN A 139 -12.16 -11.77 20.97
C ASN A 139 -12.14 -10.27 20.58
N PRO A 140 -11.43 -9.84 19.52
CA PRO A 140 -11.46 -8.45 19.07
C PRO A 140 -12.89 -8.02 18.70
N LYS A 141 -13.30 -6.80 19.11
CA LYS A 141 -14.65 -6.25 18.92
C LYS A 141 -14.66 -4.95 18.12
N LYS A 142 -13.77 -4.01 18.44
CA LYS A 142 -13.70 -2.69 17.82
C LYS A 142 -12.36 -2.54 17.11
N VAL A 143 -12.40 -2.36 15.81
CA VAL A 143 -11.20 -2.31 14.99
C VAL A 143 -11.24 -1.12 14.03
N LEU A 144 -10.06 -0.60 13.72
CA LEU A 144 -9.86 0.49 12.76
C LEU A 144 -8.94 0.01 11.64
N ILE A 145 -9.31 0.29 10.40
CA ILE A 145 -8.41 0.24 9.23
C ILE A 145 -8.13 1.68 8.81
N ILE A 146 -6.86 2.03 8.69
CA ILE A 146 -6.41 3.26 8.03
C ILE A 146 -5.90 2.85 6.65
N GLY A 147 -6.48 3.44 5.61
CA GLY A 147 -6.35 2.99 4.21
C GLY A 147 -7.37 1.90 3.87
N GLY A 148 -7.02 1.05 2.90
CA GLY A 148 -7.83 -0.12 2.54
C GLY A 148 -9.11 0.20 1.75
N GLY A 149 -9.20 1.35 1.06
CA GLY A 149 -10.37 1.79 0.29
C GLY A 149 -10.88 0.81 -0.77
N ILE A 150 -10.06 -0.16 -1.20
CA ILE A 150 -10.52 -1.25 -2.08
C ILE A 150 -11.33 -2.32 -1.34
N GLY A 151 -11.07 -2.55 -0.06
CA GLY A 151 -11.80 -3.51 0.76
C GLY A 151 -11.19 -4.92 0.83
N PHE A 152 -9.95 -5.12 0.37
CA PHE A 152 -9.27 -6.41 0.56
C PHE A 152 -8.99 -6.70 2.05
N THR A 153 -8.48 -5.71 2.79
CA THR A 153 -8.25 -5.81 4.23
C THR A 153 -9.57 -5.98 5.00
N LEU A 154 -10.63 -5.27 4.58
CA LEU A 154 -11.99 -5.47 5.12
C LEU A 154 -12.47 -6.91 4.91
N PHE A 155 -12.28 -7.49 3.72
CA PHE A 155 -12.70 -8.84 3.40
C PHE A 155 -12.12 -9.87 4.39
N GLU A 156 -10.84 -9.77 4.72
CA GLU A 156 -10.21 -10.67 5.72
C GLU A 156 -10.72 -10.40 7.14
N MET A 157 -10.96 -9.13 7.49
CA MET A 157 -11.42 -8.76 8.82
C MET A 157 -12.86 -9.22 9.12
N LEU A 158 -13.71 -9.32 8.10
CA LEU A 158 -15.07 -9.85 8.24
C LEU A 158 -15.14 -11.34 8.63
N ARG A 159 -14.02 -12.08 8.57
CA ARG A 159 -13.92 -13.46 9.06
C ARG A 159 -14.09 -13.58 10.57
N TYR A 160 -13.86 -12.50 11.33
CA TYR A 160 -13.95 -12.52 12.78
C TYR A 160 -15.39 -12.22 13.24
N PRO A 161 -16.14 -13.22 13.73
CA PRO A 161 -17.53 -13.01 14.17
C PRO A 161 -17.60 -12.24 15.50
N THR A 162 -16.49 -12.11 16.22
CA THR A 162 -16.43 -11.34 17.47
C THR A 162 -16.39 -9.84 17.23
N ILE A 163 -16.03 -9.40 16.02
CA ILE A 163 -15.97 -7.98 15.68
C ILE A 163 -17.39 -7.43 15.60
N GLU A 164 -17.62 -6.36 16.36
CA GLU A 164 -18.88 -5.62 16.49
C GLU A 164 -18.84 -4.32 15.70
N LYS A 165 -17.65 -3.71 15.53
CA LYS A 165 -17.47 -2.42 14.83
C LYS A 165 -16.16 -2.41 14.04
N ILE A 166 -16.25 -1.99 12.78
CA ILE A 166 -15.15 -1.79 11.85
C ILE A 166 -15.23 -0.35 11.34
N ASP A 167 -14.29 0.50 11.76
CA ASP A 167 -14.10 1.80 11.13
C ASP A 167 -13.03 1.67 10.04
N ILE A 168 -13.27 2.27 8.87
CA ILE A 168 -12.31 2.34 7.76
C ILE A 168 -12.15 3.79 7.40
N VAL A 169 -10.91 4.26 7.33
CA VAL A 169 -10.60 5.65 6.98
C VAL A 169 -9.77 5.64 5.71
N GLU A 170 -10.37 6.07 4.61
CA GLU A 170 -9.71 6.18 3.30
C GLU A 170 -9.65 7.65 2.91
N ILE A 171 -8.47 8.12 2.51
CA ILE A 171 -8.28 9.53 2.18
C ILE A 171 -8.76 9.82 0.76
N ASP A 172 -8.62 8.85 -0.15
CA ASP A 172 -8.85 9.00 -1.58
C ASP A 172 -10.19 8.38 -2.02
N ASP A 173 -11.16 9.25 -2.32
CA ASP A 173 -12.49 8.83 -2.78
C ASP A 173 -12.46 8.14 -4.15
N VAL A 174 -11.48 8.44 -5.01
CA VAL A 174 -11.29 7.78 -6.30
C VAL A 174 -10.94 6.30 -6.08
N VAL A 175 -10.16 5.96 -5.05
CA VAL A 175 -9.85 4.56 -4.71
C VAL A 175 -11.12 3.79 -4.34
N VAL A 176 -12.01 4.40 -3.55
CA VAL A 176 -13.30 3.81 -3.18
C VAL A 176 -14.21 3.63 -4.41
N ASP A 177 -14.24 4.59 -5.32
CA ASP A 177 -15.05 4.50 -6.53
C ASP A 177 -14.51 3.45 -7.51
N VAL A 178 -13.18 3.31 -7.62
CA VAL A 178 -12.53 2.21 -8.34
C VAL A 178 -12.94 0.86 -7.73
N SER A 179 -12.96 0.73 -6.40
CA SER A 179 -13.48 -0.48 -5.73
C SER A 179 -14.91 -0.81 -6.16
N ARG A 180 -15.82 0.15 -6.03
CA ARG A 180 -17.25 -0.03 -6.36
C ARG A 180 -17.46 -0.46 -7.80
N LYS A 181 -16.67 0.09 -8.73
CA LYS A 181 -16.82 -0.16 -10.16
C LYS A 181 -16.18 -1.47 -10.62
N PHE A 182 -15.00 -1.80 -10.13
CA PHE A 182 -14.20 -2.91 -10.69
C PHE A 182 -14.04 -4.10 -9.75
N PHE A 183 -14.37 -3.94 -8.48
CA PHE A 183 -14.37 -4.97 -7.46
C PHE A 183 -15.72 -5.03 -6.70
N PRO A 184 -16.86 -5.19 -7.40
CA PRO A 184 -18.18 -5.13 -6.76
C PRO A 184 -18.36 -6.18 -5.65
N TYR A 185 -17.65 -7.31 -5.74
CA TYR A 185 -17.67 -8.35 -4.71
C TYR A 185 -16.94 -7.94 -3.42
N LEU A 186 -15.96 -7.03 -3.48
CA LEU A 186 -15.33 -6.40 -2.31
C LEU A 186 -16.15 -5.21 -1.84
N ALA A 187 -16.59 -4.37 -2.78
CA ALA A 187 -17.39 -3.18 -2.47
C ALA A 187 -18.69 -3.52 -1.71
N ALA A 188 -19.28 -4.68 -1.99
CA ALA A 188 -20.46 -5.17 -1.26
C ALA A 188 -20.23 -5.34 0.25
N ASN A 189 -18.99 -5.63 0.68
CA ASN A 189 -18.64 -5.81 2.09
C ASN A 189 -18.72 -4.52 2.91
N PHE A 190 -18.62 -3.35 2.27
CA PHE A 190 -18.83 -2.06 2.95
C PHE A 190 -20.27 -1.86 3.41
N ASN A 191 -21.22 -2.68 2.95
CA ASN A 191 -22.61 -2.67 3.41
C ASN A 191 -22.85 -3.57 4.64
N ASP A 192 -21.83 -4.28 5.15
CA ASP A 192 -21.96 -5.03 6.41
C ASP A 192 -22.30 -4.03 7.53
N PRO A 193 -23.33 -4.30 8.37
CA PRO A 193 -23.81 -3.34 9.39
C PRO A 193 -22.75 -2.98 10.44
N ARG A 194 -21.66 -3.74 10.54
CA ARG A 194 -20.53 -3.45 11.43
C ARG A 194 -19.59 -2.39 10.85
N VAL A 195 -19.65 -2.13 9.55
CA VAL A 195 -18.67 -1.31 8.83
C VAL A 195 -19.10 0.15 8.78
N THR A 196 -18.14 1.05 8.94
CA THR A 196 -18.31 2.47 8.71
C THR A 196 -17.11 2.99 7.94
N LEU A 197 -17.34 3.37 6.69
CA LEU A 197 -16.34 4.03 5.85
C LEU A 197 -16.40 5.54 6.09
N VAL A 198 -15.25 6.13 6.40
CA VAL A 198 -15.05 7.55 6.56
C VAL A 198 -14.05 8.00 5.49
N LEU A 199 -14.44 8.98 4.68
CA LEU A 199 -13.53 9.64 3.76
C LEU A 199 -12.78 10.73 4.52
N GLY A 200 -11.46 10.61 4.60
CA GLY A 200 -10.62 11.59 5.28
C GLY A 200 -9.23 11.09 5.65
N ASP A 201 -8.45 11.99 6.24
CA ASP A 201 -7.08 11.70 6.66
C ASP A 201 -7.04 10.78 7.89
N GLY A 202 -6.33 9.66 7.77
CA GLY A 202 -6.21 8.65 8.82
C GLY A 202 -5.47 9.13 10.07
N ALA A 203 -4.44 9.98 9.92
CA ALA A 203 -3.69 10.53 11.04
C ALA A 203 -4.55 11.54 11.83
N ALA A 204 -5.32 12.38 11.12
CA ALA A 204 -6.27 13.29 11.73
C ALA A 204 -7.40 12.52 12.44
N PHE A 205 -7.92 11.47 11.82
CA PHE A 205 -8.96 10.62 12.40
C PHE A 205 -8.50 9.98 13.70
N VAL A 206 -7.36 9.28 13.69
CA VAL A 206 -6.88 8.57 14.90
C VAL A 206 -6.50 9.54 16.02
N LYS A 207 -6.00 10.73 15.69
CA LYS A 207 -5.73 11.80 16.67
C LYS A 207 -7.00 12.30 17.35
N ALA A 208 -8.10 12.37 16.61
CA ALA A 208 -9.42 12.78 17.11
C ALA A 208 -10.23 11.63 17.74
N ALA A 209 -9.80 10.38 17.54
CA ALA A 209 -10.49 9.21 18.05
C ALA A 209 -10.58 9.21 19.59
N GLN A 210 -11.63 8.55 20.09
CA GLN A 210 -11.78 8.31 21.51
C GLN A 210 -10.59 7.50 22.03
N ALA A 211 -10.02 7.93 23.17
CA ALA A 211 -8.93 7.20 23.81
C ALA A 211 -9.40 5.81 24.29
N GLU A 212 -8.49 4.83 24.22
CA GLU A 212 -8.71 3.46 24.69
C GLU A 212 -9.95 2.76 24.09
N TYR A 213 -10.30 3.09 22.84
CA TYR A 213 -11.52 2.61 22.20
C TYR A 213 -11.32 1.36 21.35
N TYR A 214 -10.20 1.27 20.63
CA TYR A 214 -9.94 0.19 19.67
C TYR A 214 -9.19 -0.98 20.30
N ASP A 215 -9.61 -2.19 19.96
CA ASP A 215 -8.88 -3.43 20.29
C ASP A 215 -7.68 -3.61 19.36
N ALA A 216 -7.86 -3.27 18.08
CA ALA A 216 -6.81 -3.34 17.08
C ALA A 216 -6.92 -2.19 16.05
N ILE A 217 -5.77 -1.72 15.59
CA ILE A 217 -5.64 -0.76 14.49
C ILE A 217 -4.75 -1.39 13.41
N ILE A 218 -5.23 -1.42 12.17
CA ILE A 218 -4.47 -1.86 11.00
C ILE A 218 -4.18 -0.63 10.13
N VAL A 219 -2.90 -0.41 9.85
CA VAL A 219 -2.43 0.66 8.96
C VAL A 219 -2.03 0.00 7.65
N ASP A 220 -2.99 -0.01 6.72
CA ASP A 220 -2.87 -0.53 5.36
C ASP A 220 -2.57 0.64 4.41
N SER A 221 -1.39 1.24 4.60
CA SER A 221 -0.93 2.40 3.86
C SER A 221 -0.04 2.02 2.68
N SER A 222 0.10 2.95 1.73
CA SER A 222 1.18 2.93 0.75
C SER A 222 2.54 3.24 1.40
N ASP A 223 3.60 3.19 0.59
CA ASP A 223 4.98 3.52 0.96
C ASP A 223 5.10 4.92 1.63
N PRO A 224 6.15 5.22 2.41
CA PRO A 224 6.34 6.47 3.16
C PRO A 224 6.69 7.68 2.24
N ILE A 225 6.00 7.81 1.12
CA ILE A 225 6.06 8.89 0.15
C ILE A 225 4.63 9.39 -0.09
N GLY A 226 4.50 10.67 -0.44
CA GLY A 226 3.20 11.25 -0.74
C GLY A 226 2.28 11.29 0.49
N PRO A 227 0.99 10.92 0.36
CA PRO A 227 -0.01 11.10 1.43
C PRO A 227 0.23 10.22 2.66
N ALA A 228 0.98 9.13 2.54
CA ALA A 228 1.19 8.17 3.64
C ALA A 228 2.38 8.55 4.56
N LYS A 229 3.20 9.55 4.22
CA LYS A 229 4.41 9.90 4.95
C LYS A 229 4.19 10.07 6.46
N ASP A 230 3.13 10.77 6.84
CA ASP A 230 2.84 11.08 8.24
C ASP A 230 2.49 9.83 9.07
N LEU A 231 2.09 8.74 8.42
CA LEU A 231 1.74 7.46 9.07
C LEU A 231 2.96 6.67 9.58
N PHE A 232 4.18 7.11 9.21
CA PHE A 232 5.44 6.48 9.65
C PHE A 232 6.18 7.30 10.71
N GLU A 233 5.61 8.44 11.10
CA GLU A 233 6.23 9.36 12.04
C GLU A 233 5.77 9.13 13.48
N ARG A 234 6.63 9.49 14.44
CA ARG A 234 6.36 9.28 15.87
C ARG A 234 5.01 9.86 16.35
N PRO A 235 4.59 11.08 15.97
CA PRO A 235 3.31 11.64 16.43
C PRO A 235 2.09 10.80 16.03
N PHE A 236 2.15 10.13 14.87
CA PHE A 236 1.10 9.20 14.46
C PHE A 236 1.05 7.98 15.37
N PHE A 237 2.20 7.35 15.66
CA PHE A 237 2.25 6.23 16.60
C PHE A 237 1.75 6.61 18.00
N GLU A 238 2.04 7.83 18.48
CA GLU A 238 1.52 8.34 19.76
C GLU A 238 -0.01 8.44 19.76
N ALA A 239 -0.60 8.91 18.65
CA ALA A 239 -2.05 8.96 18.48
C ALA A 239 -2.69 7.56 18.42
N VAL A 240 -2.06 6.63 17.69
CA VAL A 240 -2.46 5.21 17.63
C VAL A 240 -2.44 4.59 19.02
N ALA A 241 -1.35 4.74 19.77
CA ALA A 241 -1.22 4.19 21.12
C ALA A 241 -2.29 4.74 22.08
N LYS A 242 -2.65 6.03 21.96
CA LYS A 242 -3.73 6.64 22.74
C LYS A 242 -5.12 6.07 22.38
N ALA A 243 -5.36 5.79 21.10
CA ALA A 243 -6.65 5.28 20.63
C ALA A 243 -6.87 3.80 20.95
N LEU A 244 -5.79 3.03 21.12
CA LEU A 244 -5.82 1.63 21.54
C LEU A 244 -6.13 1.47 23.03
N ARG A 245 -6.97 0.50 23.38
CA ARG A 245 -7.17 0.08 24.78
C ARG A 245 -5.86 -0.46 25.40
N PRO A 246 -5.77 -0.62 26.73
CA PRO A 246 -4.67 -1.35 27.35
C PRO A 246 -4.51 -2.78 26.78
N GLY A 247 -3.30 -3.14 26.34
CA GLY A 247 -3.02 -4.37 25.59
C GLY A 247 -3.71 -4.46 24.23
N GLY A 248 -4.14 -3.32 23.67
CA GLY A 248 -4.60 -3.20 22.28
C GLY A 248 -3.40 -3.22 21.33
N VAL A 249 -3.63 -3.62 20.08
CA VAL A 249 -2.55 -3.91 19.13
C VAL A 249 -2.62 -3.05 17.87
N VAL A 250 -1.47 -2.67 17.32
CA VAL A 250 -1.37 -2.09 15.98
C VAL A 250 -0.55 -3.01 15.08
N CYS A 251 -0.95 -3.10 13.82
CA CYS A 251 -0.16 -3.68 12.73
C CYS A 251 -0.03 -2.64 11.62
N THR A 252 1.18 -2.34 11.17
CA THR A 252 1.44 -1.47 10.01
C THR A 252 2.35 -2.18 9.02
N GLN A 253 2.13 -1.96 7.73
CA GLN A 253 3.12 -2.24 6.69
C GLN A 253 4.45 -1.54 7.07
N ALA A 254 5.56 -2.26 6.91
CA ALA A 254 6.87 -1.83 7.39
C ALA A 254 8.00 -2.22 6.43
N GLU A 255 7.74 -2.08 5.13
CA GLU A 255 8.76 -2.14 4.08
C GLU A 255 9.51 -3.49 3.92
N SER A 256 10.42 -3.57 2.94
CA SER A 256 11.24 -4.76 2.71
C SER A 256 12.56 -4.71 3.50
N ILE A 257 12.88 -5.81 4.19
CA ILE A 257 14.19 -6.00 4.84
C ILE A 257 15.38 -5.99 3.87
N TRP A 258 15.15 -6.20 2.57
CA TRP A 258 16.23 -6.23 1.57
C TRP A 258 16.63 -4.84 1.07
N LEU A 259 15.73 -3.86 1.14
CA LEU A 259 15.95 -2.50 0.62
C LEU A 259 15.98 -1.45 1.73
N HIS A 260 15.07 -1.55 2.69
CA HIS A 260 14.63 -0.43 3.51
C HIS A 260 15.04 -0.57 4.98
N MET A 261 16.12 -1.31 5.26
CA MET A 261 16.56 -1.57 6.64
C MET A 261 16.78 -0.28 7.46
N HIS A 262 17.17 0.82 6.82
CA HIS A 262 17.32 2.13 7.47
C HIS A 262 15.97 2.73 7.89
N ILE A 263 14.93 2.63 7.05
CA ILE A 263 13.55 3.05 7.36
C ILE A 263 12.99 2.15 8.47
N ILE A 264 13.14 0.83 8.34
CA ILE A 264 12.66 -0.16 9.30
C ILE A 264 13.21 0.11 10.70
N LYS A 265 14.52 0.42 10.81
CA LYS A 265 15.14 0.80 12.09
C LYS A 265 14.51 2.03 12.72
N GLN A 266 14.21 3.05 11.91
CA GLN A 266 13.58 4.27 12.40
C GLN A 266 12.15 3.98 12.90
N ILE A 267 11.38 3.17 12.16
CA ILE A 267 10.04 2.75 12.59
C ILE A 267 10.12 1.97 13.90
N ILE A 268 11.00 0.98 14.02
CA ILE A 268 11.19 0.21 15.27
C ILE A 268 11.56 1.13 16.43
N ALA A 269 12.49 2.07 16.23
CA ALA A 269 12.90 3.02 17.25
C ALA A 269 11.73 3.91 17.71
N ASN A 270 10.93 4.42 16.77
CA ASN A 270 9.72 5.19 17.07
C ASN A 270 8.72 4.33 17.85
N CYS A 271 8.45 3.11 17.40
CA CYS A 271 7.52 2.19 18.06
C CYS A 271 7.97 1.85 19.49
N ARG A 272 9.26 1.53 19.72
CA ARG A 272 9.79 1.24 21.07
C ARG A 272 9.70 2.44 22.02
N GLN A 273 9.77 3.67 21.49
CA GLN A 273 9.61 4.87 22.31
C GLN A 273 8.15 5.09 22.75
N VAL A 274 7.20 4.71 21.90
CA VAL A 274 5.77 4.94 22.10
C VAL A 274 5.09 3.77 22.82
N PHE A 275 5.20 2.56 22.29
CA PHE A 275 4.52 1.37 22.78
C PHE A 275 5.30 0.75 23.94
N LYS A 276 4.58 0.44 25.03
CA LYS A 276 5.16 -0.11 26.27
C LYS A 276 4.85 -1.60 26.49
N GLY A 277 4.07 -2.21 25.61
CA GLY A 277 3.92 -3.65 25.52
C GLY A 277 4.95 -4.27 24.56
N SER A 278 4.53 -5.30 23.82
CA SER A 278 5.38 -5.99 22.86
C SER A 278 5.60 -5.15 21.61
N VAL A 279 6.81 -5.18 21.05
CA VAL A 279 7.16 -4.55 19.76
C VAL A 279 7.93 -5.59 18.95
N ASN A 280 7.34 -6.06 17.86
CA ASN A 280 7.89 -7.10 17.00
C ASN A 280 7.80 -6.72 15.53
N TYR A 281 8.78 -7.18 14.76
CA TYR A 281 8.78 -7.12 13.31
C TYR A 281 8.50 -8.52 12.77
N ALA A 282 7.53 -8.64 11.87
CA ALA A 282 7.24 -9.83 11.10
C ALA A 282 7.47 -9.56 9.61
N TRP A 283 7.57 -10.61 8.80
CA TRP A 283 7.67 -10.49 7.34
C TRP A 283 6.94 -11.62 6.62
N THR A 284 6.56 -11.38 5.38
CA THR A 284 5.99 -12.40 4.49
C THR A 284 6.44 -12.22 3.05
N THR A 285 6.16 -13.22 2.21
CA THR A 285 6.36 -13.15 0.77
C THR A 285 5.14 -12.55 0.08
N VAL A 286 5.37 -11.59 -0.82
CA VAL A 286 4.36 -11.01 -1.71
C VAL A 286 5.03 -10.84 -3.07
N PRO A 287 4.81 -11.76 -4.02
CA PRO A 287 5.61 -11.81 -5.25
C PRO A 287 5.61 -10.52 -6.08
N THR A 288 4.56 -9.70 -5.97
CA THR A 288 4.40 -8.48 -6.77
C THR A 288 4.83 -7.21 -6.05
N TYR A 289 5.38 -7.31 -4.84
CA TYR A 289 5.97 -6.17 -4.14
C TYR A 289 7.48 -6.12 -4.39
N PRO A 290 8.12 -4.94 -4.23
CA PRO A 290 9.56 -4.79 -4.36
C PRO A 290 10.31 -5.86 -3.54
N THR A 291 11.28 -6.54 -4.16
CA THR A 291 12.04 -7.70 -3.64
C THR A 291 11.24 -8.99 -3.35
N GLY A 292 9.92 -8.99 -3.57
CA GLY A 292 9.05 -10.15 -3.35
C GLY A 292 8.68 -10.41 -1.88
N VAL A 293 9.02 -9.50 -0.96
CA VAL A 293 8.71 -9.62 0.47
C VAL A 293 8.32 -8.27 1.07
N ILE A 294 7.58 -8.32 2.18
CA ILE A 294 7.15 -7.13 2.92
C ILE A 294 7.12 -7.41 4.41
N GLY A 295 7.37 -6.36 5.19
CA GLY A 295 7.38 -6.35 6.63
C GLY A 295 6.09 -5.86 7.26
N TYR A 296 5.93 -6.24 8.53
CA TYR A 296 4.88 -5.74 9.40
C TYR A 296 5.46 -5.37 10.75
N MET A 297 5.15 -4.16 11.22
CA MET A 297 5.41 -3.78 12.60
C MET A 297 4.18 -4.04 13.44
N LEU A 298 4.36 -4.87 14.47
CA LEU A 298 3.33 -5.27 15.42
C LEU A 298 3.69 -4.70 16.79
N CYS A 299 2.81 -3.89 17.34
CA CYS A 299 3.04 -3.27 18.65
C CYS A 299 1.80 -3.42 19.54
N SER A 300 2.00 -3.57 20.85
CA SER A 300 0.93 -3.51 21.83
C SER A 300 1.15 -2.38 22.83
N THR A 301 0.07 -1.77 23.30
CA THR A 301 0.12 -0.82 24.41
C THR A 301 0.43 -1.52 25.73
N GLU A 302 0.72 -0.74 26.78
CA GLU A 302 0.80 -1.26 28.14
C GLU A 302 -0.54 -1.93 28.53
N GLY A 303 -0.48 -3.05 29.25
CA GLY A 303 -1.68 -3.80 29.65
C GLY A 303 -1.41 -5.31 29.68
N PRO A 304 -2.44 -6.14 29.40
CA PRO A 304 -2.24 -7.58 29.24
C PRO A 304 -1.12 -7.91 28.25
N GLU A 305 -0.25 -8.84 28.62
CA GLU A 305 0.89 -9.25 27.80
C GLU A 305 0.40 -9.85 26.47
N ILE A 306 0.96 -9.35 25.36
CA ILE A 306 0.66 -9.83 24.01
C ILE A 306 1.88 -10.58 23.47
N ASP A 307 1.73 -11.87 23.22
CA ASP A 307 2.72 -12.66 22.49
C ASP A 307 2.33 -12.70 21.00
N PHE A 308 2.93 -11.79 20.22
CA PHE A 308 2.73 -11.77 18.78
C PHE A 308 3.26 -13.01 18.06
N LYS A 309 4.16 -13.80 18.67
CA LYS A 309 4.76 -14.96 18.00
C LYS A 309 3.88 -16.20 18.08
N ASN A 310 2.98 -16.26 19.06
CA ASN A 310 2.14 -17.42 19.32
C ASN A 310 0.65 -17.03 19.29
N PRO A 311 -0.08 -17.30 18.19
CA PRO A 311 -1.46 -16.85 18.05
C PRO A 311 -2.38 -17.54 19.06
N VAL A 312 -3.13 -16.73 19.81
CA VAL A 312 -4.12 -17.17 20.82
C VAL A 312 -5.54 -17.29 20.25
N ASN A 313 -5.78 -16.68 19.08
CA ASN A 313 -7.06 -16.66 18.38
C ASN A 313 -6.90 -17.06 16.89
N PRO A 314 -6.42 -18.28 16.59
CA PRO A 314 -6.14 -18.72 15.22
C PRO A 314 -7.42 -18.94 14.39
N ILE A 315 -7.55 -18.20 13.29
CA ILE A 315 -8.71 -18.23 12.37
C ILE A 315 -8.70 -19.43 11.40
N ASP A 316 -7.57 -20.12 11.29
CA ASP A 316 -7.35 -21.30 10.43
C ASP A 316 -7.94 -22.59 11.00
N LYS A 317 -8.37 -22.60 12.27
CA LYS A 317 -9.03 -23.78 12.87
C LYS A 317 -10.46 -23.93 12.36
N GLU A 318 -10.89 -25.17 12.12
CA GLU A 318 -12.20 -25.51 11.52
C GLU A 318 -13.39 -24.77 12.17
N THR A 319 -13.38 -24.59 13.49
CA THR A 319 -14.47 -23.92 14.21
C THR A 319 -14.66 -22.45 13.80
N ALA A 320 -13.59 -21.77 13.38
CA ALA A 320 -13.63 -20.40 12.89
C ALA A 320 -14.02 -20.36 11.40
N GLN A 321 -13.50 -21.28 10.58
CA GLN A 321 -13.84 -21.37 9.17
C GLN A 321 -15.31 -21.75 8.93
N VAL A 322 -15.88 -22.69 9.70
CA VAL A 322 -17.28 -23.12 9.59
C VAL A 322 -18.27 -21.98 9.87
N LYS A 323 -17.85 -20.97 10.66
CA LYS A 323 -18.69 -19.80 10.96
C LYS A 323 -18.60 -18.71 9.89
N SER A 324 -17.56 -18.72 9.06
CA SER A 324 -17.38 -17.76 7.97
C SER A 324 -18.00 -18.30 6.68
N LYS A 325 -18.81 -17.48 6.00
CA LYS A 325 -19.30 -17.79 4.64
C LYS A 325 -18.28 -17.46 3.55
N LEU A 326 -17.10 -16.96 3.93
CA LEU A 326 -16.05 -16.55 3.02
C LEU A 326 -15.23 -17.75 2.55
N ALA A 327 -14.56 -17.59 1.40
CA ALA A 327 -13.66 -18.62 0.86
C ALA A 327 -12.55 -18.98 1.88
N PRO A 328 -12.01 -20.21 1.86
CA PRO A 328 -10.91 -20.59 2.74
C PRO A 328 -9.70 -19.64 2.66
N LEU A 329 -8.91 -19.59 3.72
CA LEU A 329 -7.60 -18.92 3.71
C LEU A 329 -6.71 -19.56 2.66
N LYS A 330 -5.92 -18.73 1.96
CA LYS A 330 -5.01 -19.17 0.91
C LYS A 330 -3.55 -19.17 1.37
N PHE A 331 -3.20 -18.37 2.37
CA PHE A 331 -1.83 -18.18 2.83
C PHE A 331 -1.66 -18.36 4.33
N TYR A 332 -2.41 -17.60 5.13
CA TYR A 332 -2.27 -17.57 6.56
C TYR A 332 -2.68 -18.91 7.18
N ASN A 333 -1.85 -19.37 8.11
CA ASN A 333 -2.18 -20.39 9.09
C ASN A 333 -1.30 -20.17 10.33
N SER A 334 -1.59 -20.88 11.41
CA SER A 334 -0.88 -20.72 12.69
C SER A 334 0.63 -20.97 12.60
N ASP A 335 1.09 -21.80 11.67
CA ASP A 335 2.52 -22.08 11.49
C ASP A 335 3.21 -20.97 10.69
N ILE A 336 2.57 -20.47 9.63
CA ILE A 336 3.02 -19.29 8.89
C ILE A 336 3.08 -18.05 9.79
N HIS A 337 2.09 -17.88 10.69
CA HIS A 337 2.10 -16.82 11.70
C HIS A 337 3.39 -16.85 12.53
N LYS A 338 3.75 -18.01 13.10
CA LYS A 338 4.98 -18.18 13.89
C LYS A 338 6.23 -17.95 13.04
N ALA A 339 6.25 -18.52 11.83
CA ALA A 339 7.38 -18.43 10.92
C ALA A 339 7.66 -16.99 10.47
N ALA A 340 6.63 -16.14 10.38
CA ALA A 340 6.77 -14.74 10.00
C ALA A 340 7.65 -13.91 10.94
N PHE A 341 7.94 -14.38 12.16
CA PHE A 341 8.87 -13.72 13.09
C PHE A 341 10.30 -14.28 13.04
N ILE A 342 10.55 -15.28 12.20
CA ILE A 342 11.88 -15.87 12.01
C ILE A 342 12.59 -15.06 10.92
N LEU A 343 13.48 -14.17 11.35
CA LEU A 343 14.19 -13.24 10.48
C LEU A 343 15.54 -13.83 10.01
N PRO A 344 15.96 -13.55 8.76
CA PRO A 344 17.32 -13.81 8.30
C PRO A 344 18.35 -13.12 9.20
N SER A 345 19.54 -13.71 9.36
CA SER A 345 20.56 -13.23 10.31
C SER A 345 20.94 -11.76 10.12
N PHE A 346 21.02 -11.27 8.88
CA PHE A 346 21.38 -9.87 8.60
C PHE A 346 20.30 -8.88 9.07
N ALA A 347 19.02 -9.25 8.98
CA ALA A 347 17.91 -8.44 9.44
C ALA A 347 17.75 -8.56 10.96
N ARG A 348 17.89 -9.78 11.48
CA ARG A 348 17.78 -10.09 12.91
C ARG A 348 18.75 -9.26 13.75
N SER A 349 20.03 -9.22 13.37
CA SER A 349 21.04 -8.46 14.14
C SER A 349 20.75 -6.95 14.18
N MET A 350 20.03 -6.43 13.19
CA MET A 350 19.71 -5.02 13.02
C MET A 350 18.39 -4.62 13.68
N ILE A 351 17.45 -5.57 13.79
CA ILE A 351 16.11 -5.37 14.36
C ILE A 351 16.11 -5.67 15.87
N GLU A 352 16.88 -6.67 16.32
CA GLU A 352 16.99 -7.05 17.73
C GLU A 352 17.99 -6.19 18.52
N SER A 353 18.86 -5.44 17.84
CA SER A 353 19.68 -4.38 18.47
C SER A 353 18.80 -3.22 18.94
#